data_AF-A0A3C1E205-F1
#
_entry.id   AF-A0A3C1E205-F1
#
_cell.length_a   1.000
_cell.length_b   1.000
_cell.length_c   1.000
_cell.angle_alpha   90.00
_cell.angle_beta   90.00
_cell.angle_gamma   90.00
#
_symmetry.space_group_name_H-M   'P 1'
#
loop_
_entity.id
_entity.type
_entity.pdbx_description
1 polymer ?
#
loop_
_entity_poly.entity_id
_entity_poly.type
_entity_poly.pdbx_seq_one_letter_code
_entity_poly.pdbx_strand_id
1 'polypeptide(L)'
;GGPDNGWFPTPVDHTQIAYGADSRLQSLLAVAEAAHRPGIRELAGMMAAWFFGANASGKPVYDPATGVTFDGVQADGSVNHGSGAESTIHGLLSMLALDANPDVAARAQATPVVSGRDGLTVVQAEASASTTGTVVTPASAWTGESQFGGGAYLSLTRGQTATIDIGTSAGARWVEPVTFQPNPGSAASAWSAGTATLGILRHAVGAQGVTAVPGALLPQTLPRSVASATSTVSVTALRGTVQLDAVILQPLVSRLTLTGPSAWSELVHSSATDVQMATVGIAGQRSTVRSYDSSGALVQQRVIDGPATIMLRPGGFAVVSR
;
A
#
# COMPACT_ATOMS: atom_id res chain seq x y z
N GLY A 1 -0.58 -1.32 2.42
CA GLY A 1 0.78 -1.69 2.89
C GLY A 1 0.70 -2.24 4.30
N GLY A 2 1.77 -2.87 4.77
CA GLY A 2 1.99 -3.19 6.19
C GLY A 2 2.56 -1.99 6.94
N PRO A 3 2.91 -2.13 8.24
CA PRO A 3 3.45 -1.06 9.08
C PRO A 3 4.91 -0.74 8.74
N ASP A 4 5.15 -0.49 7.46
CA ASP A 4 6.45 -0.20 6.86
C ASP A 4 6.97 1.16 7.37
N ASN A 5 8.23 1.19 7.76
CA ASN A 5 8.91 2.26 8.49
C ASN A 5 9.05 3.53 7.64
N GLY A 6 9.53 3.39 6.41
CA GLY A 6 9.64 4.49 5.47
C GLY A 6 8.65 4.35 4.33
N TRP A 7 7.39 4.71 4.56
CA TRP A 7 6.39 4.90 3.51
C TRP A 7 6.61 6.22 2.77
N PHE A 8 7.84 6.40 2.26
CA PHE A 8 8.23 7.54 1.45
C PHE A 8 7.44 7.57 0.13
N PRO A 9 7.45 8.71 -0.59
CA PRO A 9 6.85 8.86 -1.91
C PRO A 9 7.16 7.70 -2.87
N THR A 10 8.37 7.17 -2.83
CA THR A 10 8.69 5.83 -3.33
C THR A 10 8.83 4.90 -2.13
N PRO A 11 7.95 3.90 -1.96
CA PRO A 11 8.06 2.95 -0.86
C PRO A 11 9.32 2.10 -1.02
N VAL A 12 10.39 2.46 -0.30
CA VAL A 12 11.72 1.82 -0.41
C VAL A 12 12.14 1.12 0.88
N ASP A 13 11.63 1.59 2.02
CA ASP A 13 11.90 0.96 3.31
C ASP A 13 10.70 0.11 3.72
N HIS A 14 10.84 -1.19 3.44
CA HIS A 14 9.86 -2.22 3.77
C HIS A 14 10.08 -2.85 5.15
N THR A 15 10.98 -2.28 5.97
CA THR A 15 11.12 -2.69 7.37
C THR A 15 9.82 -2.38 8.09
N GLN A 16 9.23 -3.36 8.75
CA GLN A 16 8.01 -3.21 9.53
C GLN A 16 8.34 -3.10 11.00
N ILE A 17 7.67 -2.21 11.71
CA ILE A 17 8.05 -1.81 13.07
C ILE A 17 6.85 -1.78 14.01
N ALA A 18 7.08 -2.14 15.28
CA ALA A 18 6.02 -2.26 16.28
C ALA A 18 5.25 -0.94 16.50
N TYR A 19 5.92 0.20 16.54
CA TYR A 19 5.27 1.50 16.73
C TYR A 19 4.47 1.96 15.50
N GLY A 20 4.85 1.54 14.29
CA GLY A 20 4.05 1.73 13.08
C GLY A 20 2.77 0.88 13.11
N ALA A 21 2.84 -0.34 13.65
CA ALA A 21 1.67 -1.22 13.82
C ALA A 21 0.72 -0.69 14.90
N ASP A 22 1.25 -0.34 16.07
CA ASP A 22 0.49 0.22 17.19
C ASP A 22 -0.21 1.53 16.81
N SER A 23 0.51 2.49 16.22
CA SER A 23 -0.07 3.77 15.81
C SER A 23 -1.29 3.61 14.91
N ARG A 24 -1.25 2.62 14.00
CA ARG A 24 -2.38 2.31 13.10
C ARG A 24 -3.51 1.60 13.83
N LEU A 25 -3.20 0.63 14.69
CA LEU A 25 -4.20 -0.05 15.51
C LEU A 25 -4.98 0.97 16.36
N GLN A 26 -4.27 1.80 17.13
CA GLN A 26 -4.85 2.82 17.99
C GLN A 26 -5.68 3.82 17.19
N SER A 27 -5.16 4.29 16.05
CA SER A 27 -5.88 5.23 15.17
C SER A 27 -7.18 4.62 14.62
N LEU A 28 -7.14 3.36 14.16
CA LEU A 28 -8.32 2.66 13.66
C LEU A 28 -9.37 2.48 14.76
N LEU A 29 -8.95 2.08 15.96
CA LEU A 29 -9.87 1.94 17.11
C LEU A 29 -10.51 3.28 17.48
N ALA A 30 -9.71 4.34 17.62
CA ALA A 30 -10.19 5.67 17.98
C ALA A 30 -11.17 6.23 16.93
N VAL A 31 -10.86 6.10 15.64
CA VAL A 31 -11.75 6.53 14.55
C VAL A 31 -13.03 5.69 14.51
N ALA A 32 -12.91 4.36 14.66
CA ALA A 32 -14.07 3.48 14.65
C ALA A 32 -15.03 3.80 15.79
N GLU A 33 -14.52 4.10 16.98
CA GLU A 33 -15.30 4.50 18.15
C GLU A 33 -15.93 5.88 17.95
N ALA A 34 -15.12 6.90 17.71
CA ALA A 34 -15.58 8.29 17.61
C ALA A 34 -16.58 8.52 16.48
N ALA A 35 -16.41 7.83 15.35
CA ALA A 35 -17.29 7.96 14.20
C ALA A 35 -18.31 6.81 14.09
N HIS A 36 -18.38 5.87 15.02
CA HIS A 36 -19.26 4.68 14.93
C HIS A 36 -19.13 3.95 13.58
N ARG A 37 -17.91 3.66 13.15
CA ARG A 37 -17.60 3.03 11.85
C ARG A 37 -17.16 1.58 12.04
N PRO A 38 -18.10 0.60 12.00
CA PRO A 38 -17.78 -0.80 12.28
C PRO A 38 -16.79 -1.40 11.28
N GLY A 39 -16.76 -0.92 10.03
CA GLY A 39 -15.77 -1.38 9.05
C GLY A 39 -14.34 -0.99 9.43
N ILE A 40 -14.14 0.18 10.03
CA ILE A 40 -12.81 0.60 10.50
C ILE A 40 -12.35 -0.28 11.68
N ARG A 41 -13.29 -0.71 12.53
CA ARG A 41 -13.02 -1.68 13.61
C ARG A 41 -12.58 -3.05 13.09
N GLU A 42 -13.16 -3.52 11.97
CA GLU A 42 -12.70 -4.76 11.30
C GLU A 42 -11.24 -4.62 10.84
N LEU A 43 -10.88 -3.48 10.24
CA LEU A 43 -9.51 -3.21 9.80
C LEU A 43 -8.53 -3.16 10.99
N ALA A 44 -8.97 -2.68 12.16
CA ALA A 44 -8.17 -2.69 13.37
C ALA A 44 -7.71 -4.11 13.76
N GLY A 45 -8.62 -5.09 13.69
CA GLY A 45 -8.28 -6.49 13.98
C GLY A 45 -7.29 -7.09 12.98
N MET A 46 -7.46 -6.78 11.69
CA MET A 46 -6.51 -7.20 10.64
C MET A 46 -5.13 -6.54 10.80
N MET A 47 -5.08 -5.29 11.25
CA MET A 47 -3.82 -4.60 11.54
C MET A 47 -3.14 -5.20 12.78
N ALA A 48 -3.89 -5.46 13.85
CA ALA A 48 -3.37 -6.08 15.07
C ALA A 48 -2.83 -7.50 14.83
N ALA A 49 -3.35 -8.23 13.83
CA ALA A 49 -2.86 -9.56 13.45
C ALA A 49 -1.34 -9.56 13.13
N TRP A 50 -0.76 -8.40 12.78
CA TRP A 50 0.67 -8.24 12.54
C TRP A 50 1.53 -8.70 13.74
N PHE A 51 1.10 -8.39 14.98
CA PHE A 51 1.82 -8.80 16.20
C PHE A 51 1.88 -10.32 16.38
N PHE A 52 0.87 -11.03 15.88
CA PHE A 52 0.70 -12.48 16.03
C PHE A 52 1.24 -13.28 14.84
N GLY A 53 1.71 -12.61 13.78
CA GLY A 53 2.35 -13.27 12.63
C GLY A 53 1.90 -12.79 11.27
N ALA A 54 0.87 -11.93 11.17
CA ALA A 54 0.35 -11.46 9.88
C ALA A 54 1.24 -10.35 9.30
N ASN A 55 2.53 -10.66 9.18
CA ASN A 55 3.63 -9.80 8.79
C ASN A 55 4.50 -10.53 7.75
N ALA A 56 5.53 -9.85 7.22
CA ALA A 56 6.36 -10.42 6.16
C ALA A 56 7.16 -11.66 6.60
N SER A 57 7.35 -11.89 7.90
CA SER A 57 8.09 -13.06 8.41
C SER A 57 7.21 -14.30 8.63
N GLY A 58 5.88 -14.11 8.71
CA GLY A 58 4.94 -15.16 9.12
C GLY A 58 5.11 -15.62 10.58
N LYS A 59 5.91 -14.92 11.38
CA LYS A 59 6.22 -15.26 12.79
C LYS A 59 5.68 -14.18 13.72
N PRO A 60 5.23 -14.55 14.92
CA PRO A 60 4.83 -13.57 15.92
C PRO A 60 6.01 -12.69 16.31
N VAL A 61 5.72 -11.41 16.54
CA VAL A 61 6.66 -10.42 17.07
C VAL A 61 6.31 -10.03 18.51
N TYR A 62 5.18 -10.47 19.04
CA TYR A 62 4.81 -10.37 20.43
C TYR A 62 4.77 -11.76 21.09
N ASP A 63 5.37 -11.88 22.27
CA ASP A 63 5.29 -13.08 23.12
C ASP A 63 4.36 -12.84 24.31
N PRO A 64 3.18 -13.48 24.36
CA PRO A 64 2.22 -13.30 25.45
C PRO A 64 2.69 -13.90 26.79
N ALA A 65 3.64 -14.84 26.79
CA ALA A 65 4.12 -15.45 28.03
C ALA A 65 5.07 -14.52 28.80
N THR A 66 5.80 -13.66 28.09
CA THR A 66 6.84 -12.80 28.66
C THR A 66 6.54 -11.31 28.52
N GLY A 67 5.64 -10.93 27.62
CA GLY A 67 5.37 -9.54 27.27
C GLY A 67 6.42 -8.93 26.32
N VAL A 68 7.41 -9.70 25.90
CA VAL A 68 8.45 -9.25 24.96
C VAL A 68 7.83 -8.90 23.62
N THR A 69 8.25 -7.75 23.06
CA THR A 69 7.87 -7.33 21.72
C THR A 69 9.13 -7.05 20.91
N PHE A 70 9.32 -7.81 19.84
CA PHE A 70 10.41 -7.63 18.91
C PHE A 70 10.28 -6.32 18.11
N ASP A 71 11.41 -5.71 17.78
CA ASP A 71 11.49 -4.40 17.14
C ASP A 71 10.72 -4.34 15.82
N GLY A 72 10.74 -5.44 15.08
CA GLY A 72 10.11 -5.48 13.78
C GLY A 72 10.48 -6.65 12.89
N VAL A 73 10.09 -6.52 11.64
CA VAL A 73 10.38 -7.46 10.56
C VAL A 73 11.14 -6.70 9.47
N GLN A 74 12.30 -7.21 9.08
CA GLN A 74 13.12 -6.63 8.03
C GLN A 74 12.48 -6.82 6.65
N ALA A 75 12.94 -6.05 5.67
CA ALA A 75 12.47 -6.14 4.29
C ALA A 75 12.64 -7.54 3.67
N ASP A 76 13.64 -8.31 4.10
CA ASP A 76 13.88 -9.70 3.67
C ASP A 76 13.00 -10.74 4.39
N GLY A 77 12.12 -10.30 5.30
CA GLY A 77 11.25 -11.15 6.10
C GLY A 77 11.90 -11.72 7.37
N SER A 78 13.15 -11.39 7.67
CA SER A 78 13.76 -11.77 8.96
C SER A 78 13.18 -10.96 10.12
N VAL A 79 13.07 -11.58 11.31
CA VAL A 79 12.61 -10.87 12.51
C VAL A 79 13.81 -10.20 13.17
N ASN A 80 13.69 -8.91 13.48
CA ASN A 80 14.63 -8.23 14.36
C ASN A 80 14.26 -8.55 15.81
N HIS A 81 15.00 -9.48 16.43
CA HIS A 81 14.78 -9.92 17.80
C HIS A 81 15.22 -8.92 18.88
N GLY A 82 15.68 -7.72 18.50
CA GLY A 82 15.79 -6.60 19.42
C GLY A 82 14.44 -6.34 20.10
N SER A 83 14.47 -5.94 21.37
CA SER A 83 13.26 -5.61 22.15
C SER A 83 13.55 -4.33 22.93
N GLY A 84 13.81 -3.25 22.19
CA GLY A 84 14.08 -1.93 22.77
C GLY A 84 12.89 -1.37 23.54
N ALA A 85 13.10 -0.23 24.20
CA ALA A 85 12.05 0.44 24.96
C ALA A 85 10.85 0.80 24.07
N GLU A 86 11.09 1.33 22.87
CA GLU A 86 10.03 1.76 21.95
C GLU A 86 9.14 0.59 21.50
N SER A 87 9.73 -0.50 21.01
CA SER A 87 8.99 -1.67 20.56
C SER A 87 8.24 -2.35 21.71
N THR A 88 8.85 -2.43 22.89
CA THR A 88 8.20 -2.98 24.09
C THR A 88 7.00 -2.12 24.52
N ILE A 89 7.16 -0.79 24.60
CA ILE A 89 6.08 0.13 24.99
C ILE A 89 4.92 0.03 24.00
N HIS A 90 5.19 0.14 22.71
CA HIS A 90 4.15 0.12 21.68
C HIS A 90 3.48 -1.26 21.57
N GLY A 91 4.23 -2.35 21.74
CA GLY A 91 3.65 -3.69 21.83
C GLY A 91 2.69 -3.83 23.01
N LEU A 92 3.10 -3.41 24.20
CA LEU A 92 2.24 -3.49 25.40
C LEU A 92 1.03 -2.54 25.33
N LEU A 93 1.18 -1.34 24.76
CA LEU A 93 0.05 -0.43 24.50
C LEU A 93 -0.97 -1.07 23.54
N SER A 94 -0.48 -1.73 22.49
CA SER A 94 -1.34 -2.49 21.59
C SER A 94 -2.06 -3.63 22.31
N MET A 95 -1.38 -4.39 23.17
CA MET A 95 -2.02 -5.47 23.93
C MET A 95 -3.07 -4.96 24.92
N LEU A 96 -2.82 -3.85 25.62
CA LEU A 96 -3.82 -3.18 26.46
C LEU A 96 -5.04 -2.74 25.66
N ALA A 97 -4.83 -2.20 24.46
CA ALA A 97 -5.93 -1.83 23.56
C ALA A 97 -6.73 -3.07 23.11
N LEU A 98 -6.08 -4.20 22.87
CA LEU A 98 -6.73 -5.46 22.53
C LEU A 98 -7.51 -6.06 23.71
N ASP A 99 -6.96 -6.01 24.93
CA ASP A 99 -7.65 -6.47 26.15
C ASP A 99 -8.95 -5.68 26.39
N ALA A 100 -8.92 -4.37 26.13
CA ALA A 100 -10.11 -3.51 26.19
C ALA A 100 -11.11 -3.75 25.04
N ASN A 101 -10.68 -4.42 23.95
CA ASN A 101 -11.46 -4.66 22.74
C ASN A 101 -11.43 -6.14 22.34
N PRO A 102 -12.04 -7.04 23.13
CA PRO A 102 -11.88 -8.49 22.99
C PRO A 102 -12.35 -9.04 21.63
N ASP A 103 -13.32 -8.40 20.97
CA ASP A 103 -13.74 -8.77 19.62
C ASP A 103 -12.65 -8.49 18.56
N VAL A 104 -11.86 -7.43 18.76
CA VAL A 104 -10.72 -7.09 17.89
C VAL A 104 -9.56 -8.03 18.16
N ALA A 105 -9.27 -8.32 19.44
CA ALA A 105 -8.26 -9.28 19.86
C ALA A 105 -8.53 -10.67 19.28
N ALA A 106 -9.76 -11.16 19.40
CA ALA A 106 -10.16 -12.46 18.87
C ALA A 106 -9.90 -12.56 17.36
N ARG A 107 -10.21 -11.51 16.59
CA ARG A 107 -9.96 -11.48 15.14
C ARG A 107 -8.47 -11.50 14.80
N ALA A 108 -7.68 -10.67 15.50
CA ALA A 108 -6.25 -10.57 15.29
C ALA A 108 -5.55 -11.92 15.50
N GLN A 109 -5.92 -12.64 16.56
CA GLN A 109 -5.35 -13.94 16.91
C GLN A 109 -5.91 -15.09 16.04
N ALA A 110 -7.15 -14.98 15.56
CA ALA A 110 -7.78 -16.03 14.76
C ALA A 110 -7.21 -16.14 13.35
N THR A 111 -6.69 -15.05 12.76
CA THR A 111 -6.12 -15.06 11.41
C THR A 111 -4.70 -14.47 11.36
N PRO A 112 -3.70 -15.13 11.99
CA PRO A 112 -2.36 -14.59 12.14
C PRO A 112 -1.46 -14.84 10.90
N VAL A 113 -1.97 -15.44 9.82
CA VAL A 113 -1.15 -15.76 8.63
C VAL A 113 -1.67 -15.01 7.42
N VAL A 114 -0.78 -14.29 6.71
CA VAL A 114 -1.07 -13.74 5.38
C VAL A 114 -0.96 -14.86 4.35
N SER A 115 -2.09 -15.30 3.79
CA SER A 115 -2.12 -16.35 2.75
C SER A 115 -2.28 -15.80 1.34
N GLY A 116 -2.63 -14.52 1.20
CA GLY A 116 -2.72 -13.85 -0.09
C GLY A 116 -2.67 -12.33 0.05
N ARG A 117 -1.99 -11.67 -0.87
CA ARG A 117 -1.95 -10.20 -0.95
C ARG A 117 -1.83 -9.79 -2.41
N ASP A 118 -2.78 -8.97 -2.85
CA ASP A 118 -2.73 -8.25 -4.12
C ASP A 118 -2.92 -6.77 -3.81
N GLY A 119 -1.87 -5.98 -4.01
CA GLY A 119 -1.84 -4.61 -3.55
C GLY A 119 -0.84 -3.78 -4.34
N LEU A 120 -0.48 -2.63 -3.79
CA LEU A 120 0.46 -1.71 -4.41
C LEU A 120 1.81 -2.40 -4.68
N THR A 121 2.34 -2.19 -5.88
CA THR A 121 3.71 -2.56 -6.26
C THR A 121 4.46 -1.35 -6.81
N VAL A 122 5.79 -1.45 -6.88
CA VAL A 122 6.68 -0.39 -7.33
C VAL A 122 7.63 -0.95 -8.38
N VAL A 123 7.82 -0.22 -9.47
CA VAL A 123 8.85 -0.51 -10.48
C VAL A 123 9.81 0.68 -10.54
N GLN A 124 11.10 0.42 -10.30
CA GLN A 124 12.12 1.46 -10.37
C GLN A 124 12.35 1.91 -11.81
N ALA A 125 12.53 3.21 -12.04
CA ALA A 125 12.60 3.76 -13.40
C ALA A 125 13.92 3.44 -14.11
N GLU A 126 15.01 3.27 -13.36
CA GLU A 126 16.29 2.80 -13.88
C GLU A 126 16.25 1.37 -14.41
N ALA A 127 15.25 0.57 -14.00
CA ALA A 127 14.98 -0.76 -14.51
C ALA A 127 14.07 -0.77 -15.75
N SER A 128 13.88 0.39 -16.41
CA SER A 128 13.12 0.49 -17.66
C SER A 128 13.60 -0.52 -18.70
N ALA A 129 12.67 -1.22 -19.36
CA ALA A 129 12.96 -2.18 -20.41
C ALA A 129 13.66 -1.56 -21.62
N SER A 130 13.37 -0.29 -21.91
CA SER A 130 14.13 0.50 -22.88
C SER A 130 14.06 1.99 -22.54
N THR A 131 15.10 2.74 -22.86
CA THR A 131 15.12 4.19 -22.67
C THR A 131 16.10 4.85 -23.63
N THR A 132 15.77 6.07 -24.06
CA THR A 132 16.70 6.98 -24.73
C THR A 132 17.25 8.04 -23.76
N GLY A 133 16.85 7.98 -22.50
CA GLY A 133 17.30 8.83 -21.39
C GLY A 133 18.62 8.36 -20.78
N THR A 134 18.89 8.85 -19.56
CA THR A 134 20.10 8.50 -18.82
C THR A 134 19.74 8.13 -17.39
N VAL A 135 20.20 6.97 -16.93
CA VAL A 135 20.14 6.60 -15.51
C VAL A 135 21.18 7.41 -14.76
N VAL A 136 20.78 8.08 -13.69
CA VAL A 136 21.64 8.93 -12.87
C VAL A 136 21.70 8.35 -11.45
N THR A 137 22.90 8.03 -11.00
CA THR A 137 23.18 7.69 -9.59
C THR A 137 23.68 8.95 -8.89
N PRO A 138 22.87 9.60 -8.04
CA PRO A 138 23.32 10.76 -7.27
C PRO A 138 24.36 10.34 -6.21
N ALA A 139 25.12 11.32 -5.69
CA ALA A 139 26.06 11.08 -4.60
C ALA A 139 25.39 10.58 -3.31
N SER A 140 24.11 10.89 -3.12
CA SER A 140 23.26 10.37 -2.07
C SER A 140 21.86 10.14 -2.63
N ALA A 141 21.24 9.02 -2.27
CA ALA A 141 19.83 8.76 -2.58
C ALA A 141 18.89 9.66 -1.78
N TRP A 142 19.34 10.17 -0.63
CA TRP A 142 18.59 11.09 0.21
C TRP A 142 18.46 12.46 -0.45
N THR A 143 17.23 12.90 -0.64
CA THR A 143 16.89 14.18 -1.29
C THR A 143 16.87 15.35 -0.31
N GLY A 144 17.14 15.14 0.97
CA GLY A 144 16.92 16.15 2.03
C GLY A 144 15.54 16.08 2.67
N GLU A 145 14.59 15.40 2.03
CA GLU A 145 13.19 15.25 2.49
C GLU A 145 12.68 13.82 2.37
N SER A 146 13.11 13.12 1.32
CA SER A 146 12.72 11.76 0.96
C SER A 146 13.92 11.04 0.33
N GLN A 147 13.68 9.91 -0.32
CA GLN A 147 14.74 9.12 -0.94
C GLN A 147 14.33 8.62 -2.32
N PHE A 148 15.27 8.68 -3.28
CA PHE A 148 15.17 8.00 -4.57
C PHE A 148 15.25 6.48 -4.37
N GLY A 149 14.31 5.74 -4.96
CA GLY A 149 14.32 4.29 -5.01
C GLY A 149 15.53 3.74 -5.75
N GLY A 150 15.97 2.54 -5.34
CA GLY A 150 17.14 1.86 -5.93
C GLY A 150 18.48 2.62 -5.83
N GLY A 151 18.50 3.83 -5.28
CA GLY A 151 19.66 4.73 -5.25
C GLY A 151 19.94 5.43 -6.58
N ALA A 152 19.01 5.40 -7.54
CA ALA A 152 19.16 6.04 -8.85
C ALA A 152 17.81 6.59 -9.34
N TYR A 153 17.84 7.37 -10.42
CA TYR A 153 16.62 7.78 -11.11
C TYR A 153 16.88 7.86 -12.62
N LEU A 154 15.81 7.83 -13.41
CA LEU A 154 15.86 8.04 -14.84
C LEU A 154 15.66 9.51 -15.20
N SER A 155 16.66 10.09 -15.87
CA SER A 155 16.61 11.45 -16.41
C SER A 155 16.19 11.45 -17.89
N LEU A 156 15.10 12.16 -18.19
CA LEU A 156 14.56 12.34 -19.54
C LEU A 156 14.49 13.82 -19.88
N THR A 157 15.33 14.27 -20.80
CA THR A 157 15.23 15.59 -21.44
C THR A 157 14.20 15.54 -22.58
N ARG A 158 13.74 16.72 -23.03
CA ARG A 158 12.70 16.86 -24.05
C ARG A 158 12.91 15.92 -25.26
N GLY A 159 11.87 15.15 -25.58
CA GLY A 159 11.84 14.20 -26.69
C GLY A 159 12.38 12.81 -26.32
N GLN A 160 13.09 12.66 -25.20
CA GLN A 160 13.52 11.34 -24.73
C GLN A 160 12.35 10.55 -24.16
N THR A 161 12.43 9.23 -24.33
CA THR A 161 11.39 8.29 -23.99
C THR A 161 11.91 7.14 -23.15
N ALA A 162 11.04 6.51 -22.38
CA ALA A 162 11.30 5.23 -21.75
C ALA A 162 10.07 4.33 -21.78
N THR A 163 10.32 3.01 -21.80
CA THR A 163 9.29 1.97 -21.66
C THR A 163 9.60 1.17 -20.40
N ILE A 164 8.63 1.12 -19.50
CA ILE A 164 8.72 0.50 -18.20
C ILE A 164 7.88 -0.78 -18.24
N ASP A 165 8.48 -1.90 -17.88
CA ASP A 165 7.77 -3.16 -17.70
C ASP A 165 7.08 -3.14 -16.33
N ILE A 166 5.75 -3.11 -16.35
CA ILE A 166 4.90 -3.10 -15.16
C ILE A 166 4.30 -4.49 -14.89
N GLY A 167 4.66 -5.50 -15.68
CA GLY A 167 4.07 -6.84 -15.65
C GLY A 167 2.57 -6.83 -15.94
N THR A 168 1.98 -8.02 -16.08
CA THR A 168 0.52 -8.16 -16.13
C THR A 168 -0.06 -8.27 -14.72
N SER A 169 -1.38 -8.13 -14.58
CA SER A 169 -2.07 -8.25 -13.29
C SER A 169 -3.48 -8.82 -13.46
N ALA A 170 -4.11 -9.24 -12.36
CA ALA A 170 -5.46 -9.80 -12.40
C ALA A 170 -6.55 -8.76 -12.71
N GLY A 171 -6.29 -7.47 -12.47
CA GLY A 171 -7.25 -6.38 -12.64
C GLY A 171 -6.62 -5.11 -13.20
N ALA A 172 -7.42 -4.09 -13.49
CA ALA A 172 -6.88 -2.79 -13.88
C ALA A 172 -6.15 -2.12 -12.70
N ARG A 173 -5.18 -1.26 -13.03
CA ARG A 173 -4.31 -0.60 -12.04
C ARG A 173 -4.20 0.90 -12.31
N TRP A 174 -4.20 1.70 -11.26
CA TRP A 174 -3.65 3.05 -11.32
C TRP A 174 -2.15 2.98 -11.56
N VAL A 175 -1.65 4.00 -12.25
CA VAL A 175 -0.23 4.19 -12.52
C VAL A 175 0.13 5.57 -11.97
N GLU A 176 1.05 5.61 -11.01
CA GLU A 176 1.45 6.83 -10.33
C GLU A 176 2.97 6.99 -10.46
N PRO A 177 3.43 7.71 -11.49
CA PRO A 177 4.84 8.05 -11.61
C PRO A 177 5.29 8.89 -10.41
N VAL A 178 6.40 8.48 -9.81
CA VAL A 178 7.09 9.23 -8.76
C VAL A 178 8.20 10.03 -9.41
N THR A 179 8.08 11.36 -9.37
CA THR A 179 9.03 12.26 -10.03
C THR A 179 9.53 13.31 -9.05
N PHE A 180 10.77 13.75 -9.22
CA PHE A 180 11.24 14.94 -8.53
C PHE A 180 10.62 16.17 -9.20
N GLN A 181 9.87 16.94 -8.41
CA GLN A 181 9.09 18.08 -8.86
C GLN A 181 9.68 19.37 -8.27
N PRO A 182 10.39 20.18 -9.06
CA PRO A 182 11.03 21.40 -8.57
C PRO A 182 10.03 22.54 -8.37
N ASN A 183 10.45 23.57 -7.62
CA ASN A 183 9.77 24.87 -7.54
C ASN A 183 10.74 26.03 -7.86
N PRO A 184 10.46 26.86 -8.88
CA PRO A 184 9.38 26.72 -9.85
C PRO A 184 9.60 25.53 -10.78
N GLY A 185 8.55 24.75 -11.03
CA GLY A 185 8.58 23.60 -11.93
C GLY A 185 7.99 23.89 -13.30
N SER A 186 8.63 23.39 -14.35
CA SER A 186 8.11 23.51 -15.73
C SER A 186 8.22 22.22 -16.55
N ALA A 187 8.76 21.16 -15.95
CA ALA A 187 8.90 19.88 -16.63
C ALA A 187 7.53 19.25 -16.85
N ALA A 188 7.38 18.50 -17.94
CA ALA A 188 6.14 17.80 -18.25
C ALA A 188 6.44 16.51 -19.00
N SER A 189 5.60 15.49 -18.78
CA SER A 189 5.69 14.18 -19.43
C SER A 189 4.35 13.71 -19.97
N ALA A 190 4.37 12.99 -21.09
CA ALA A 190 3.23 12.28 -21.64
C ALA A 190 3.38 10.79 -21.37
N TRP A 191 2.26 10.14 -21.03
CA TRP A 191 2.21 8.73 -20.66
C TRP A 191 1.20 7.96 -21.52
N SER A 192 1.58 6.76 -21.94
CA SER A 192 0.74 5.87 -22.74
C SER A 192 0.96 4.40 -22.38
N ALA A 193 -0.02 3.57 -22.72
CA ALA A 193 0.03 2.12 -22.70
C ALA A 193 -0.33 1.61 -24.10
N GLY A 194 0.67 1.20 -24.89
CA GLY A 194 0.49 0.96 -26.32
C GLY A 194 -0.04 2.21 -27.02
N THR A 195 -1.18 2.10 -27.71
CA THR A 195 -1.85 3.23 -28.37
C THR A 195 -2.76 4.06 -27.45
N ALA A 196 -3.02 3.60 -26.22
CA ALA A 196 -3.89 4.29 -25.28
C ALA A 196 -3.12 5.38 -24.53
N THR A 197 -3.57 6.64 -24.63
CA THR A 197 -3.05 7.73 -23.79
C THR A 197 -3.55 7.59 -22.36
N LEU A 198 -2.62 7.61 -21.40
CA LEU A 198 -2.91 7.59 -19.96
C LEU A 198 -3.00 9.01 -19.38
N GLY A 199 -2.19 9.94 -19.89
CA GLY A 199 -2.31 11.36 -19.54
C GLY A 199 -1.02 12.16 -19.77
N ILE A 200 -1.09 13.43 -19.39
CA ILE A 200 0.05 14.34 -19.36
C ILE A 200 0.20 14.84 -17.92
N LEU A 201 1.42 14.76 -17.38
CA LEU A 201 1.77 15.28 -16.06
C LEU A 201 2.61 16.54 -16.19
N ARG A 202 2.37 17.49 -15.28
CA ARG A 202 3.23 18.64 -15.06
C ARG A 202 3.93 18.45 -13.71
N HIS A 203 5.25 18.60 -13.70
CA HIS A 203 6.09 18.33 -12.55
C HIS A 203 6.46 19.66 -11.91
N ALA A 204 5.73 20.02 -10.87
CA ALA A 204 5.93 21.24 -10.11
C ALA A 204 5.26 21.12 -8.75
N VAL A 205 5.90 21.69 -7.73
CA VAL A 205 5.30 21.88 -6.41
C VAL A 205 5.14 23.36 -6.08
N GLY A 206 4.40 23.64 -5.01
CA GLY A 206 4.21 24.99 -4.48
C GLY A 206 5.48 25.57 -3.85
N ALA A 207 5.29 26.70 -3.16
CA ALA A 207 6.36 27.35 -2.39
C ALA A 207 7.03 26.36 -1.43
N GLN A 208 8.36 26.48 -1.29
CA GLN A 208 9.13 25.64 -0.37
C GLN A 208 8.66 25.89 1.08
N GLY A 209 8.48 24.80 1.83
CA GLY A 209 8.21 24.85 3.26
C GLY A 209 9.48 24.97 4.08
N VAL A 210 9.53 24.26 5.21
CA VAL A 210 10.69 24.21 6.11
C VAL A 210 11.75 23.18 5.70
N THR A 211 11.54 22.46 4.59
CA THR A 211 12.46 21.43 4.12
C THR A 211 13.69 22.04 3.47
N ALA A 212 14.83 21.33 3.49
CA ALA A 212 16.11 21.87 3.05
C ALA A 212 16.26 21.99 1.52
N VAL A 213 15.39 21.33 0.74
CA VAL A 213 15.52 21.23 -0.72
C VAL A 213 14.37 21.91 -1.44
N PRO A 214 14.65 22.74 -2.47
CA PRO A 214 13.61 23.36 -3.29
C PRO A 214 13.00 22.33 -4.24
N GLY A 215 11.85 21.78 -3.86
CA GLY A 215 11.12 20.77 -4.62
C GLY A 215 10.70 19.60 -3.74
N ALA A 216 10.01 18.62 -4.32
CA ALA A 216 9.71 17.36 -3.63
C ALA A 216 9.66 16.19 -4.60
N LEU A 217 10.06 15.02 -4.12
CA LEU A 217 9.79 13.75 -4.80
C LEU A 217 8.36 13.34 -4.45
N LEU A 218 7.45 13.24 -5.43
CA LEU A 218 6.03 12.94 -5.15
C LEU A 218 5.41 12.05 -6.25
N PRO A 219 4.52 11.11 -5.88
CA PRO A 219 3.68 10.41 -6.84
C PRO A 219 2.67 11.36 -7.49
N GLN A 220 2.34 11.13 -8.75
CA GLN A 220 1.23 11.79 -9.45
C GLN A 220 0.38 10.74 -10.16
N THR A 221 -0.86 10.51 -9.72
CA THR A 221 -1.76 9.54 -10.36
C THR A 221 -2.09 9.98 -11.79
N LEU A 222 -1.90 9.09 -12.77
CA LEU A 222 -2.34 9.34 -14.14
C LEU A 222 -3.88 9.34 -14.23
N PRO A 223 -4.48 10.21 -15.06
CA PRO A 223 -5.95 10.32 -15.20
C PRO A 223 -6.68 9.04 -15.64
N ARG A 224 -5.96 8.06 -16.20
CA ARG A 224 -6.53 6.78 -16.66
C ARG A 224 -5.70 5.61 -16.13
N SER A 225 -6.41 4.56 -15.70
CA SER A 225 -5.83 3.29 -15.32
C SER A 225 -5.33 2.50 -16.53
N VAL A 226 -4.40 1.57 -16.30
CA VAL A 226 -4.03 0.54 -17.28
C VAL A 226 -4.88 -0.71 -17.12
N ALA A 227 -5.14 -1.41 -18.23
CA ALA A 227 -5.87 -2.67 -18.21
C ALA A 227 -5.03 -3.82 -17.63
N SER A 228 -5.68 -4.90 -17.21
CA SER A 228 -5.03 -6.08 -16.59
C SER A 228 -3.95 -6.72 -17.47
N ALA A 229 -4.22 -6.83 -18.77
CA ALA A 229 -3.31 -7.43 -19.76
C ALA A 229 -2.17 -6.49 -20.21
N THR A 230 -2.22 -5.20 -19.84
CA THR A 230 -1.16 -4.26 -20.18
C THR A 230 0.07 -4.54 -19.33
N SER A 231 1.17 -4.93 -19.97
CA SER A 231 2.46 -5.20 -19.32
C SER A 231 3.44 -4.04 -19.35
N THR A 232 3.21 -3.01 -20.15
CA THR A 232 4.16 -1.90 -20.28
C THR A 232 3.47 -0.54 -20.26
N VAL A 233 4.18 0.46 -19.76
CA VAL A 233 3.84 1.88 -19.90
C VAL A 233 5.02 2.64 -20.49
N SER A 234 4.72 3.60 -21.34
CA SER A 234 5.72 4.47 -21.96
C SER A 234 5.57 5.89 -21.47
N VAL A 235 6.70 6.55 -21.28
CA VAL A 235 6.81 7.97 -20.92
C VAL A 235 7.62 8.71 -21.97
N THR A 236 7.20 9.94 -22.30
CA THR A 236 7.94 10.88 -23.14
C THR A 236 8.08 12.22 -22.42
N ALA A 237 9.30 12.73 -22.28
CA ALA A 237 9.50 14.08 -21.74
C ALA A 237 9.08 15.14 -22.77
N LEU A 238 8.08 15.95 -22.45
CA LEU A 238 7.54 16.99 -23.34
C LEU A 238 8.25 18.33 -23.18
N ARG A 239 8.64 18.66 -21.94
CA ARG A 239 9.26 19.93 -21.57
C ARG A 239 10.18 19.72 -20.38
N GLY A 240 11.26 20.49 -20.31
CA GLY A 240 12.24 20.43 -19.22
C GLY A 240 12.92 19.07 -19.13
N THR A 241 13.55 18.82 -17.99
CA THR A 241 14.10 17.51 -17.62
C THR A 241 13.16 16.86 -16.62
N VAL A 242 12.69 15.65 -16.94
CA VAL A 242 11.89 14.82 -16.05
C VAL A 242 12.85 13.87 -15.32
N GLN A 243 12.88 13.98 -14.00
CA GLN A 243 13.59 13.04 -13.13
C GLN A 243 12.57 12.06 -12.57
N LEU A 244 12.49 10.88 -13.18
CA LEU A 244 11.57 9.81 -12.84
C LEU A 244 12.28 8.81 -11.94
N ASP A 245 11.77 8.62 -10.73
CA ASP A 245 12.33 7.70 -9.75
C ASP A 245 11.74 6.30 -9.89
N ALA A 246 10.42 6.22 -9.84
CA ALA A 246 9.70 4.96 -9.91
C ALA A 246 8.32 5.15 -10.54
N VAL A 247 7.66 4.04 -10.81
CA VAL A 247 6.23 3.98 -11.09
C VAL A 247 5.58 3.11 -10.02
N ILE A 248 4.58 3.68 -9.33
CA ILE A 248 3.72 2.96 -8.40
C ILE A 248 2.53 2.41 -9.18
N LEU A 249 2.20 1.13 -8.94
CA LEU A 249 1.07 0.44 -9.53
C LEU A 249 0.12 0.06 -8.41
N GLN A 250 -1.10 0.60 -8.43
CA GLN A 250 -2.11 0.28 -7.43
C GLN A 250 -3.31 -0.41 -8.09
N PRO A 251 -3.64 -1.66 -7.72
CA PRO A 251 -4.87 -2.31 -8.19
C PRO A 251 -6.12 -1.46 -7.90
N LEU A 252 -7.03 -1.37 -8.87
CA LEU A 252 -8.35 -0.76 -8.65
C LEU A 252 -9.14 -1.50 -7.57
N VAL A 253 -8.92 -2.81 -7.46
CA VAL A 253 -9.39 -3.64 -6.34
C VAL A 253 -8.19 -4.33 -5.71
N SER A 254 -7.80 -3.90 -4.52
CA SER A 254 -6.76 -4.55 -3.72
C SER A 254 -7.36 -5.66 -2.85
N ARG A 255 -6.58 -6.69 -2.54
CA ARG A 255 -6.98 -7.85 -1.74
C ARG A 255 -5.96 -8.20 -0.66
N LEU A 256 -6.45 -8.59 0.50
CA LEU A 256 -5.68 -9.22 1.56
C LEU A 256 -6.45 -10.44 2.07
N THR A 257 -5.80 -11.59 2.13
CA THR A 257 -6.35 -12.83 2.68
C THR A 257 -5.55 -13.22 3.91
N LEU A 258 -6.24 -13.37 5.03
CA LEU A 258 -5.70 -13.81 6.31
C LEU A 258 -6.31 -15.16 6.69
N THR A 259 -5.49 -16.04 7.23
CA THR A 259 -5.84 -17.42 7.61
C THR A 259 -5.35 -17.72 9.01
N GLY A 260 -6.06 -18.60 9.70
CA GLY A 260 -5.56 -19.33 10.86
C GLY A 260 -6.15 -20.75 10.91
N PRO A 261 -5.91 -21.50 12.00
CA PRO A 261 -6.29 -22.91 12.09
C PRO A 261 -7.78 -23.17 11.87
N SER A 262 -8.64 -22.27 12.36
CA SER A 262 -10.10 -22.39 12.25
C SER A 262 -10.77 -21.21 11.52
N ALA A 263 -10.11 -20.06 11.43
CA ALA A 263 -10.68 -18.84 10.85
C ALA A 263 -10.05 -18.45 9.51
N TRP A 264 -10.83 -17.71 8.74
CA TRP A 264 -10.39 -17.12 7.48
C TRP A 264 -11.02 -15.75 7.31
N SER A 265 -10.27 -14.82 6.72
CA SER A 265 -10.79 -13.50 6.39
C SER A 265 -10.19 -12.97 5.09
N GLU A 266 -11.00 -12.27 4.33
CA GLU A 266 -10.63 -11.63 3.09
C GLU A 266 -11.13 -10.19 3.07
N LEU A 267 -10.19 -9.27 2.91
CA LEU A 267 -10.45 -7.86 2.65
C LEU A 267 -10.31 -7.61 1.15
N VAL A 268 -11.30 -6.98 0.56
CA VAL A 268 -11.21 -6.36 -0.77
C VAL A 268 -11.54 -4.88 -0.67
N HIS A 269 -10.71 -4.02 -1.25
CA HIS A 269 -10.86 -2.56 -1.17
C HIS A 269 -10.76 -1.93 -2.57
N SER A 270 -11.66 -1.00 -2.88
CA SER A 270 -11.66 -0.29 -4.15
C SER A 270 -10.98 1.06 -4.05
N SER A 271 -9.95 1.28 -4.87
CA SER A 271 -9.32 2.60 -5.09
C SER A 271 -9.93 3.34 -6.30
N ALA A 272 -10.94 2.77 -6.94
CA ALA A 272 -11.54 3.32 -8.14
C ALA A 272 -12.51 4.48 -7.81
N THR A 273 -12.72 5.36 -8.79
CA THR A 273 -13.73 6.43 -8.76
C THR A 273 -15.13 5.93 -9.11
N ASP A 274 -15.23 4.76 -9.72
CA ASP A 274 -16.46 4.11 -10.15
C ASP A 274 -16.64 2.76 -9.46
N VAL A 275 -17.88 2.27 -9.43
CA VAL A 275 -18.23 0.98 -8.82
C VAL A 275 -17.43 -0.15 -9.47
N GLN A 276 -16.83 -1.00 -8.63
CA GLN A 276 -16.11 -2.19 -9.06
C GLN A 276 -16.88 -3.46 -8.70
N MET A 277 -16.67 -4.52 -9.48
CA MET A 277 -17.15 -5.87 -9.16
C MET A 277 -15.98 -6.70 -8.65
N ALA A 278 -16.18 -7.42 -7.55
CA ALA A 278 -15.18 -8.31 -6.99
C ALA A 278 -15.78 -9.68 -6.66
N THR A 279 -15.11 -10.76 -7.04
CA THR A 279 -15.47 -12.11 -6.60
C THR A 279 -14.80 -12.40 -5.26
N VAL A 280 -15.57 -12.82 -4.28
CA VAL A 280 -15.11 -13.07 -2.90
C VAL A 280 -15.65 -14.40 -2.38
N GLY A 281 -15.01 -14.94 -1.35
CA GLY A 281 -15.38 -16.21 -0.73
C GLY A 281 -14.70 -17.43 -1.34
N ILE A 282 -14.86 -18.59 -0.69
CA ILE A 282 -14.13 -19.84 -1.02
C ILE A 282 -15.11 -20.92 -1.49
N ALA A 283 -14.73 -21.66 -2.53
CA ALA A 283 -15.47 -22.83 -3.03
C ALA A 283 -15.84 -23.82 -1.91
N GLY A 284 -17.12 -24.19 -1.84
CA GLY A 284 -17.64 -25.15 -0.87
C GLY A 284 -17.70 -24.65 0.58
N GLN A 285 -17.50 -23.35 0.83
CA GLN A 285 -17.52 -22.79 2.18
C GLN A 285 -18.58 -21.72 2.33
N ARG A 286 -19.30 -21.78 3.46
CA ARG A 286 -20.21 -20.73 3.90
C ARG A 286 -19.41 -19.58 4.51
N SER A 287 -19.71 -18.35 4.14
CA SER A 287 -19.02 -17.16 4.65
C SER A 287 -19.96 -15.98 4.81
N THR A 288 -19.63 -15.07 5.73
CA THR A 288 -20.36 -13.80 5.89
C THR A 288 -19.60 -12.69 5.18
N VAL A 289 -20.26 -12.03 4.24
CA VAL A 289 -19.78 -10.83 3.56
C VAL A 289 -20.36 -9.60 4.26
N ARG A 290 -19.49 -8.65 4.62
CA ARG A 290 -19.86 -7.30 5.06
C ARG A 290 -19.24 -6.29 4.12
N SER A 291 -20.07 -5.47 3.49
CA SER A 291 -19.65 -4.41 2.56
C SER A 291 -19.83 -3.05 3.22
N TYR A 292 -18.82 -2.20 3.08
CA TYR A 292 -18.71 -0.89 3.69
C TYR A 292 -18.53 0.20 2.63
N ASP A 293 -19.00 1.40 2.92
CA ASP A 293 -18.66 2.58 2.12
C ASP A 293 -17.24 3.08 2.43
N SER A 294 -16.82 4.16 1.77
CA SER A 294 -15.48 4.75 1.95
C SER A 294 -15.23 5.35 3.33
N SER A 295 -16.26 5.56 4.14
CA SER A 295 -16.13 5.98 5.53
C SER A 295 -16.07 4.80 6.51
N GLY A 296 -16.26 3.56 6.03
CA GLY A 296 -16.36 2.37 6.87
C GLY A 296 -17.74 2.14 7.49
N ALA A 297 -18.79 2.80 7.00
CA ALA A 297 -20.17 2.52 7.42
C ALA A 297 -20.68 1.26 6.73
N LEU A 298 -21.39 0.41 7.45
CA LEU A 298 -21.93 -0.84 6.91
C LEU A 298 -23.05 -0.54 5.90
N VAL A 299 -22.88 -1.03 4.68
CA VAL A 299 -23.85 -0.88 3.57
C VAL A 299 -24.68 -2.15 3.41
N GLN A 300 -24.05 -3.32 3.50
CA GLN A 300 -24.71 -4.60 3.30
C GLN A 300 -24.03 -5.69 4.12
N GLN A 301 -24.81 -6.60 4.68
CA GLN A 301 -24.34 -7.86 5.22
C GLN A 301 -25.16 -9.00 4.61
N ARG A 302 -24.49 -10.05 4.13
CA ARG A 302 -25.16 -11.26 3.66
C ARG A 302 -24.27 -12.48 3.86
N VAL A 303 -24.91 -13.64 3.94
CA VAL A 303 -24.23 -14.93 3.91
C VAL A 303 -24.17 -15.43 2.47
N ILE A 304 -23.03 -16.00 2.09
CA ILE A 304 -22.82 -16.65 0.81
C ILE A 304 -22.39 -18.11 1.05
N ASP A 305 -22.78 -18.99 0.15
CA ASP A 305 -22.34 -20.39 0.13
C ASP A 305 -21.48 -20.58 -1.14
N GLY A 306 -20.16 -20.53 -0.99
CA GLY A 306 -19.22 -20.49 -2.12
C GLY A 306 -18.87 -19.07 -2.59
N PRO A 307 -18.09 -18.94 -3.68
CA PRO A 307 -17.71 -17.66 -4.25
C PRO A 307 -18.91 -16.88 -4.76
N ALA A 308 -18.92 -15.58 -4.51
CA ALA A 308 -19.96 -14.67 -4.97
C ALA A 308 -19.37 -13.35 -5.48
N THR A 309 -19.99 -12.78 -6.51
CA THR A 309 -19.65 -11.42 -6.95
C THR A 309 -20.37 -10.39 -6.09
N ILE A 310 -19.61 -9.38 -5.64
CA ILE A 310 -20.08 -8.24 -4.85
C ILE A 310 -19.76 -6.94 -5.56
N MET A 311 -20.55 -5.92 -5.26
CA MET A 311 -20.29 -4.54 -5.69
C MET A 311 -19.47 -3.82 -4.63
N LEU A 312 -18.37 -3.19 -5.05
CA LEU A 312 -17.58 -2.27 -4.24
C LEU A 312 -17.87 -0.85 -4.71
N ARG A 313 -18.35 0.00 -3.79
CA ARG A 313 -18.52 1.43 -4.06
C ARG A 313 -17.16 2.11 -4.20
N PRO A 314 -17.08 3.26 -4.89
CA PRO A 314 -15.84 4.06 -4.94
C PRO A 314 -15.27 4.30 -3.53
N GLY A 315 -14.00 3.97 -3.32
CA GLY A 315 -13.32 4.06 -2.01
C GLY A 315 -13.81 3.08 -0.94
N GLY A 316 -14.82 2.26 -1.22
CA GLY A 316 -15.39 1.29 -0.28
C GLY A 316 -14.62 -0.01 -0.23
N PHE A 317 -14.98 -0.87 0.73
CA PHE A 317 -14.36 -2.17 0.92
C PHE A 317 -15.35 -3.22 1.41
N ALA A 318 -14.97 -4.49 1.35
CA ALA A 318 -15.71 -5.57 1.98
C ALA A 318 -14.77 -6.48 2.76
N VAL A 319 -15.29 -7.00 3.87
CA VAL A 319 -14.66 -8.05 4.67
C VAL A 319 -15.53 -9.29 4.56
N VAL A 320 -14.92 -10.38 4.13
CA VAL A 320 -15.52 -11.71 4.13
C VAL A 320 -14.85 -12.53 5.20
N SER A 321 -15.65 -13.20 6.03
CA SER A 321 -15.15 -13.95 7.19
C SER A 321 -15.87 -15.29 7.34
N ARG A 322 -15.14 -16.25 7.89
CA ARG A 322 -15.63 -17.57 8.31
C ARG A 322 -15.18 -17.85 9.73
#